data_AF-A0A969ZKM7-F1
#
_entry.id   AF-A0A969ZKM7-F1
#
_cell.length_a   1.000
_cell.length_b   1.000
_cell.length_c   1.000
_cell.angle_alpha   90.00
_cell.angle_beta   90.00
_cell.angle_gamma   90.00
#
_symmetry.space_group_name_H-M   'P 1'
#
loop_
_entity.id
_entity.type
_entity.pdbx_description
1 polymer ?
#
loop_
_entity_poly.entity_id
_entity_poly.type
_entity_poly.pdbx_seq_one_letter_code
_entity_poly.pdbx_strand_id
1 'polypeptide(L)'
;MMQLILSFIAITLFLVISIVLIVRKRYRKDGRELAIVSEIPETMVFGCMLVIVGYALLLAKYYNPSVAGNDLSSYNFVAILAAICGISGSQILLSTFVKKAVAYPDRFVVITMFGFKREFSWRSVTEVKTTPISLRVTFTVSNESVSINGRGKEYGEFIRTAREKIPATVGSDVLGRLYNRITKPGIIKL
;
A
#
# COMPACT_ATOMS: atom_id res chain seq x y z
N MET A 1 -19.47 6.69 26.96
CA MET A 1 -19.47 5.21 27.11
C MET A 1 -19.89 4.48 25.83
N MET A 2 -21.17 4.52 25.42
CA MET A 2 -21.68 3.78 24.24
C MET A 2 -20.86 4.00 22.95
N GLN A 3 -20.43 5.24 22.68
CA GLN A 3 -19.61 5.57 21.51
C GLN A 3 -18.26 4.84 21.48
N LEU A 4 -17.63 4.65 22.65
CA LEU A 4 -16.36 3.92 22.75
C LEU A 4 -16.57 2.45 22.39
N ILE A 5 -17.67 1.85 22.85
CA ILE A 5 -18.02 0.44 22.56
C ILE A 5 -18.29 0.27 21.06
N LEU A 6 -19.07 1.17 20.45
CA LEU A 6 -19.33 1.13 19.01
C LEU A 6 -18.03 1.27 18.20
N SER A 7 -17.14 2.18 18.59
CA SER A 7 -15.82 2.34 17.96
C SER A 7 -14.96 1.08 18.14
N PHE A 8 -14.94 0.49 19.34
CA PHE A 8 -14.22 -0.76 19.60
C PHE A 8 -14.69 -1.89 18.69
N ILE A 9 -16.01 -2.09 18.57
CA ILE A 9 -16.61 -3.09 17.70
C ILE A 9 -16.24 -2.82 16.23
N ALA A 10 -16.33 -1.57 15.78
CA ALA A 10 -16.00 -1.20 14.41
C ALA A 10 -14.53 -1.50 14.07
N ILE A 11 -13.58 -1.12 14.94
CA ILE A 11 -12.15 -1.41 14.76
C ILE A 11 -11.93 -2.92 14.72
N THR A 12 -12.53 -3.66 15.67
CA THR A 12 -12.38 -5.11 15.76
C THR A 12 -12.90 -5.81 14.50
N LEU A 13 -14.11 -5.44 14.06
CA LEU A 13 -14.73 -6.00 12.86
C LEU A 13 -13.86 -5.73 11.63
N PHE A 14 -13.39 -4.49 11.46
CA PHE A 14 -12.59 -4.10 10.31
C PHE A 14 -11.21 -4.76 10.30
N LEU A 15 -10.60 -4.95 11.47
CA LEU A 15 -9.35 -5.68 11.63
C LEU A 15 -9.52 -7.16 11.28
N VAL A 16 -10.56 -7.81 11.80
CA VAL A 16 -10.88 -9.22 11.49
C VAL A 16 -11.13 -9.40 9.99
N ILE A 17 -11.93 -8.54 9.36
CA ILE A 17 -12.17 -8.58 7.91
C ILE A 17 -10.85 -8.42 7.15
N SER A 18 -10.02 -7.45 7.54
CA SER A 18 -8.71 -7.24 6.94
C SER A 18 -7.81 -8.48 7.05
N ILE A 19 -7.75 -9.12 8.22
CA ILE A 19 -6.99 -10.36 8.44
C ILE A 19 -7.53 -11.50 7.55
N VAL A 20 -8.84 -11.70 7.50
CA VAL A 20 -9.47 -12.73 6.65
C VAL A 20 -9.13 -12.49 5.17
N LEU A 21 -9.20 -11.24 4.71
CA LEU A 21 -8.82 -10.88 3.35
C LEU A 21 -7.34 -11.12 3.09
N ILE A 22 -6.45 -10.77 4.03
CA ILE A 22 -5.01 -11.04 3.92
C ILE A 22 -4.77 -12.54 3.76
N VAL A 23 -5.35 -13.38 4.62
CA VAL A 23 -5.15 -14.84 4.58
C VAL A 23 -5.69 -15.44 3.28
N ARG A 24 -6.87 -15.01 2.83
CA ARG A 24 -7.53 -15.57 1.64
C ARG A 24 -6.99 -15.05 0.31
N LYS A 25 -6.55 -13.80 0.26
CA LYS A 25 -6.18 -13.10 -0.99
C LYS A 25 -4.68 -12.84 -1.12
N ARG A 26 -3.86 -13.30 -0.17
CA ARG A 26 -2.40 -13.24 -0.29
C ARG A 26 -1.96 -13.87 -1.61
N TYR A 27 -1.14 -13.12 -2.34
CA TYR A 27 -0.54 -13.63 -3.56
C TYR A 27 0.33 -14.86 -3.26
N ARG A 28 0.12 -15.94 -4.03
CA ARG A 28 0.91 -17.16 -3.98
C ARG A 28 1.81 -17.17 -5.20
N LYS A 29 3.11 -17.45 -4.97
CA LYS A 29 4.09 -17.52 -6.05
C LYS A 29 3.81 -18.73 -6.93
N ASP A 30 3.93 -18.56 -8.23
CA ASP A 30 3.79 -19.60 -9.25
C ASP A 30 5.12 -19.98 -9.93
N GLY A 31 6.22 -19.28 -9.60
CA GLY A 31 7.58 -19.60 -10.04
C GLY A 31 7.98 -19.02 -11.40
N ARG A 32 7.04 -18.34 -12.09
CA ARG A 32 7.29 -17.70 -13.39
C ARG A 32 7.47 -16.19 -13.29
N GLU A 33 7.43 -15.64 -12.08
CA GLU A 33 7.56 -14.21 -11.83
C GLU A 33 9.01 -13.75 -12.03
N LEU A 34 9.19 -12.68 -12.80
CA LEU A 34 10.49 -12.01 -12.97
C LEU A 34 10.78 -11.06 -11.80
N ALA A 35 9.74 -10.40 -11.28
CA ALA A 35 9.84 -9.53 -10.11
C ALA A 35 8.50 -9.45 -9.39
N ILE A 36 8.53 -9.36 -8.06
CA ILE A 36 7.35 -9.15 -7.22
C ILE A 36 7.60 -7.93 -6.36
N VAL A 37 6.95 -6.83 -6.71
CA VAL A 37 6.99 -5.59 -5.94
C VAL A 37 5.92 -5.64 -4.86
N SER A 38 6.36 -5.54 -3.62
CA SER A 38 5.51 -5.35 -2.44
C SER A 38 5.75 -4.01 -1.78
N GLU A 39 4.79 -3.57 -0.99
CA GLU A 39 5.03 -2.50 -0.01
C GLU A 39 6.15 -2.91 0.96
N ILE A 40 6.76 -1.88 1.55
CA ILE A 40 7.91 -1.98 2.46
C ILE A 40 7.51 -2.56 3.84
N PRO A 41 8.39 -3.36 4.48
CA PRO A 41 8.11 -3.94 5.80
C PRO A 41 7.81 -2.93 6.89
N GLU A 42 8.45 -1.75 6.86
CA GLU A 42 8.24 -0.67 7.84
C GLU A 42 6.78 -0.22 7.87
N THR A 43 6.10 -0.24 6.73
CA THR A 43 4.67 0.10 6.62
C THR A 43 3.78 -0.88 7.41
N MET A 44 4.18 -2.15 7.55
CA MET A 44 3.50 -3.10 8.44
C MET A 44 3.55 -2.64 9.88
N VAL A 45 4.73 -2.21 10.36
CA VAL A 45 4.93 -1.76 11.74
C VAL A 45 4.06 -0.55 12.03
N PHE A 46 4.04 0.44 11.13
CA PHE A 46 3.15 1.59 11.24
C PHE A 46 1.67 1.21 11.29
N GLY A 47 1.24 0.25 10.45
CA GLY A 47 -0.12 -0.27 10.47
C GLY A 47 -0.50 -0.89 11.82
N CYS A 48 0.36 -1.75 12.37
CA CYS A 48 0.17 -2.35 13.70
C CYS A 48 0.11 -1.29 14.80
N MET A 49 1.05 -0.33 14.80
CA MET A 49 1.08 0.74 15.81
C MET A 49 -0.21 1.56 15.80
N LEU A 50 -0.74 1.91 14.63
CA LEU A 50 -1.99 2.67 14.54
C LEU A 50 -3.19 1.89 15.10
N VAL A 51 -3.26 0.58 14.87
CA VAL A 51 -4.31 -0.26 15.46
C VAL A 51 -4.18 -0.30 16.99
N ILE A 52 -2.96 -0.49 17.49
CA ILE A 52 -2.68 -0.50 18.93
C ILE A 52 -3.06 0.84 19.57
N VAL A 53 -2.67 1.96 18.96
CA VAL A 53 -3.03 3.31 19.43
C VAL A 53 -4.55 3.50 19.44
N GLY A 54 -5.27 3.03 18.42
CA GLY A 54 -6.73 3.07 18.38
C GLY A 54 -7.36 2.39 19.61
N TYR A 55 -6.93 1.17 19.94
CA TYR A 55 -7.40 0.48 21.13
C TYR A 55 -6.96 1.15 22.44
N ALA A 56 -5.71 1.62 22.51
CA ALA A 56 -5.18 2.30 23.69
C ALA A 56 -5.98 3.57 24.03
N LEU A 57 -6.39 4.35 23.03
CA LEU A 57 -7.23 5.53 23.21
C LEU A 57 -8.60 5.16 23.82
N LEU A 58 -9.24 4.10 23.31
CA LEU A 58 -10.52 3.63 23.83
C LEU A 58 -10.41 3.14 25.26
N LEU A 59 -9.40 2.31 25.56
CA LEU A 59 -9.17 1.78 26.90
C LEU A 59 -8.82 2.89 27.90
N ALA A 60 -7.96 3.83 27.52
CA ALA A 60 -7.58 4.96 28.37
C ALA A 60 -8.81 5.79 28.78
N LYS A 61 -9.69 6.10 27.82
CA LYS A 61 -10.92 6.84 28.09
C LYS A 61 -11.96 6.03 28.87
N TYR A 62 -12.01 4.72 28.65
CA TYR A 62 -12.93 3.82 29.34
C TYR A 62 -12.57 3.68 30.83
N TYR A 63 -11.28 3.47 31.15
CA TYR A 63 -10.81 3.32 32.53
C TYR A 63 -10.65 4.63 33.27
N ASN A 64 -10.29 5.71 32.56
CA ASN A 64 -10.17 7.04 33.15
C ASN A 64 -11.02 8.05 32.35
N PRO A 65 -12.26 8.33 32.80
CA PRO A 65 -13.15 9.29 32.18
C PRO A 65 -12.55 10.68 31.97
N SER A 66 -11.59 11.11 32.79
CA SER A 66 -10.97 12.45 32.73
C SER A 66 -10.04 12.66 31.54
N VAL A 67 -9.60 11.58 30.88
CA VAL A 67 -8.73 11.64 29.71
C VAL A 67 -9.45 12.42 28.60
N ALA A 68 -8.84 13.51 28.12
CA ALA A 68 -9.36 14.37 27.07
C ALA A 68 -10.71 15.07 27.38
N GLY A 69 -11.06 15.28 28.66
CA GLY A 69 -12.32 15.92 29.11
C GLY A 69 -13.31 14.93 29.72
N ASN A 70 -14.49 15.35 30.19
CA ASN A 70 -15.49 14.45 30.81
C ASN A 70 -16.86 14.48 30.13
N ASP A 71 -17.06 15.45 29.25
CA ASP A 71 -18.32 15.70 28.56
C ASP A 71 -18.55 14.72 27.40
N LEU A 72 -19.78 14.72 26.87
CA LEU A 72 -20.16 13.84 25.76
C LEU A 72 -19.34 14.07 24.48
N SER A 73 -18.90 15.32 24.23
CA SER A 73 -18.08 15.66 23.06
C SER A 73 -16.70 14.99 23.16
N SER A 74 -16.12 14.97 24.35
CA SER A 74 -14.87 14.26 24.65
C SER A 74 -14.97 12.76 24.31
N TYR A 75 -16.06 12.09 24.71
CA TYR A 75 -16.26 10.67 24.36
C TYR A 75 -16.40 10.45 22.85
N ASN A 76 -17.13 11.32 22.15
CA ASN A 76 -17.24 11.29 20.69
C ASN A 76 -15.88 11.47 20.00
N PHE A 77 -15.11 12.47 20.45
CA PHE A 77 -13.81 12.78 19.90
C PHE A 77 -12.86 11.58 20.01
N VAL A 78 -12.74 11.00 21.20
CA VAL A 78 -11.88 9.81 21.41
C VAL A 78 -12.37 8.63 20.58
N ALA A 79 -13.69 8.39 20.53
CA ALA A 79 -14.26 7.29 19.75
C ALA A 79 -13.95 7.42 18.25
N ILE A 80 -14.09 8.62 17.68
CA ILE A 80 -13.82 8.89 16.26
C ILE A 80 -12.33 8.80 15.97
N LEU A 81 -11.49 9.43 16.79
CA LEU A 81 -10.04 9.40 16.60
C LEU A 81 -9.51 7.96 16.67
N ALA A 82 -9.97 7.17 17.65
CA ALA A 82 -9.63 5.76 17.76
C ALA A 82 -10.08 4.97 16.52
N ALA A 83 -11.30 5.20 16.03
CA ALA A 83 -11.80 4.54 14.83
C ALA A 83 -10.93 4.87 13.61
N ILE A 84 -10.56 6.13 13.41
CA ILE A 84 -9.67 6.57 12.33
C ILE A 84 -8.32 5.85 12.43
N CYS A 85 -7.71 5.79 13.62
CA CYS A 85 -6.45 5.10 13.85
C CYS A 85 -6.57 3.59 13.53
N GLY A 86 -7.57 2.92 14.08
CA GLY A 86 -7.77 1.48 13.92
C GLY A 86 -8.09 1.06 12.48
N ILE A 87 -8.99 1.80 11.81
CA ILE A 87 -9.38 1.54 10.42
C ILE A 87 -8.20 1.84 9.48
N SER A 88 -7.52 2.98 9.66
CA SER A 88 -6.36 3.33 8.83
C SER A 88 -5.22 2.33 9.01
N GLY A 89 -4.91 1.93 10.24
CA GLY A 89 -3.91 0.91 10.52
C GLY A 89 -4.25 -0.43 9.85
N SER A 90 -5.52 -0.85 9.92
CA SER A 90 -6.01 -2.07 9.25
C SER A 90 -5.91 -1.98 7.72
N GLN A 91 -6.25 -0.82 7.13
CA GLN A 91 -6.10 -0.58 5.69
C GLN A 91 -4.62 -0.63 5.26
N ILE A 92 -3.73 -0.07 6.07
CA ILE A 92 -2.29 -0.11 5.84
C ILE A 92 -1.81 -1.57 5.83
N LEU A 93 -2.20 -2.38 6.81
CA LEU A 93 -1.87 -3.81 6.86
C LEU A 93 -2.38 -4.53 5.60
N LEU A 94 -3.63 -4.29 5.21
CA LEU A 94 -4.23 -4.87 4.00
C LEU A 94 -3.41 -4.51 2.75
N SER A 95 -3.04 -3.23 2.60
CA SER A 95 -2.17 -2.77 1.52
C SER A 95 -0.80 -3.45 1.58
N THR A 96 -0.18 -3.58 2.75
CA THR A 96 1.15 -4.18 2.86
C THR A 96 1.19 -5.64 2.42
N PHE A 97 0.19 -6.42 2.82
CA PHE A 97 0.20 -7.86 2.59
C PHE A 97 -0.43 -8.28 1.26
N VAL A 98 -1.50 -7.61 0.82
CA VAL A 98 -2.27 -8.03 -0.36
C VAL A 98 -1.86 -7.31 -1.62
N LYS A 99 -1.62 -5.99 -1.56
CA LYS A 99 -1.25 -5.21 -2.72
C LYS A 99 0.12 -5.64 -3.22
N LYS A 100 0.20 -6.00 -4.50
CA LYS A 100 1.44 -6.41 -5.18
C LYS A 100 1.40 -5.93 -6.63
N ALA A 101 2.58 -5.70 -7.20
CA ALA A 101 2.75 -5.66 -8.64
C ALA A 101 3.74 -6.74 -9.05
N VAL A 102 3.36 -7.57 -10.02
CA VAL A 102 4.13 -8.73 -10.44
C VAL A 102 4.48 -8.59 -11.90
N ALA A 103 5.76 -8.71 -12.22
CA ALA A 103 6.25 -8.76 -13.58
C ALA A 103 6.35 -10.22 -14.04
N TYR A 104 5.74 -10.52 -15.19
CA TYR A 104 5.88 -11.77 -15.93
C TYR A 104 6.57 -11.49 -17.28
N PRO A 105 7.03 -12.54 -18.01
CA PRO A 105 7.71 -12.35 -19.30
C PRO A 105 6.89 -11.64 -20.37
N ASP A 106 5.58 -11.85 -20.39
CA ASP A 106 4.61 -11.37 -21.39
C ASP A 106 3.71 -10.22 -20.88
N ARG A 107 3.51 -10.14 -19.57
CA ARG A 107 2.56 -9.21 -18.94
C ARG A 107 3.02 -8.74 -17.56
N PHE A 108 2.33 -7.76 -17.01
CA PHE A 108 2.39 -7.45 -15.59
C PHE A 108 1.02 -7.55 -14.95
N VAL A 109 0.98 -7.96 -13.70
CA VAL A 109 -0.24 -8.14 -12.92
C VAL A 109 -0.19 -7.20 -11.73
N VAL A 110 -1.23 -6.39 -11.57
CA VAL A 110 -1.41 -5.54 -10.38
C VAL A 110 -2.53 -6.11 -9.54
N ILE A 111 -2.21 -6.32 -8.27
CA ILE A 111 -3.12 -6.81 -7.25
C ILE A 111 -3.45 -5.63 -6.36
N THR A 112 -4.73 -5.27 -6.30
CA THR A 112 -5.22 -4.18 -5.44
C THR A 112 -5.15 -4.60 -3.97
N MET A 113 -5.32 -3.64 -3.04
CA MET A 113 -5.36 -3.96 -1.60
C MET A 113 -6.49 -4.94 -1.24
N PHE A 114 -7.56 -5.03 -2.03
CA PHE A 114 -8.65 -5.99 -1.82
C PHE A 114 -8.42 -7.35 -2.50
N GLY A 115 -7.29 -7.53 -3.19
CA GLY A 115 -6.94 -8.79 -3.85
C GLY A 115 -7.51 -8.96 -5.26
N PHE A 116 -8.13 -7.91 -5.82
CA PHE A 116 -8.52 -7.92 -7.24
C PHE A 116 -7.27 -7.86 -8.11
N LYS A 117 -7.16 -8.80 -9.05
CA LYS A 117 -6.07 -8.88 -10.01
C LYS A 117 -6.48 -8.18 -11.29
N ARG A 118 -5.58 -7.37 -11.85
CA ARG A 118 -5.67 -6.79 -13.18
C ARG A 118 -4.41 -7.13 -13.94
N GLU A 119 -4.57 -7.67 -15.15
CA GLU A 119 -3.45 -8.11 -15.98
C GLU A 119 -3.32 -7.19 -17.19
N PHE A 120 -2.09 -6.81 -17.50
CA PHE A 120 -1.80 -5.85 -18.56
C PHE A 120 -0.62 -6.36 -19.40
N SER A 121 -0.78 -6.38 -20.72
CA SER A 121 0.33 -6.70 -21.60
C SER A 121 1.35 -5.56 -21.60
N TRP A 122 2.65 -5.86 -21.54
CA TRP A 122 3.69 -4.84 -21.65
C TRP A 122 3.57 -4.00 -22.93
N ARG A 123 3.13 -4.63 -24.03
CA ARG A 123 2.94 -3.96 -25.33
C ARG A 123 1.74 -3.02 -25.38
N SER A 124 0.79 -3.18 -24.45
CA SER A 124 -0.41 -2.34 -24.38
C SER A 124 -0.21 -1.03 -23.62
N VAL A 125 0.99 -0.80 -23.06
CA VAL A 125 1.34 0.45 -22.40
C VAL A 125 1.48 1.56 -23.44
N THR A 126 0.68 2.61 -23.29
CA THR A 126 0.68 3.77 -24.20
C THR A 126 1.42 4.98 -23.65
N GLU A 127 1.62 5.04 -22.33
CA GLU A 127 2.33 6.14 -21.69
C GLU A 127 3.00 5.68 -20.38
N VAL A 128 4.16 6.25 -20.09
CA VAL A 128 4.85 6.09 -18.80
C VAL A 128 5.14 7.44 -18.18
N LYS A 129 4.62 7.66 -16.98
CA LYS A 129 4.83 8.88 -16.19
C LYS A 129 5.56 8.56 -14.89
N THR A 130 6.47 9.44 -14.48
CA THR A 130 7.12 9.36 -13.16
C THR A 130 7.12 10.72 -12.50
N THR A 131 7.01 10.78 -11.18
CA THR A 131 7.14 12.03 -10.45
C THR A 131 8.63 12.31 -10.16
N PRO A 132 9.13 13.56 -10.27
CA PRO A 132 10.55 13.87 -10.10
C PRO A 132 11.14 13.48 -8.73
N ILE A 133 10.33 13.56 -7.67
CA ILE A 133 10.76 13.31 -6.28
C ILE A 133 10.36 11.89 -5.82
N SER A 134 9.38 11.27 -6.49
CA SER A 134 8.90 9.94 -6.13
C SER A 134 9.58 8.86 -6.95
N LEU A 135 9.77 7.70 -6.33
CA LEU A 135 10.09 6.47 -7.06
C LEU A 135 8.87 5.87 -7.75
N ARG A 136 7.66 6.42 -7.56
CA ARG A 136 6.43 5.96 -8.21
C ARG A 136 6.51 6.11 -9.73
N VAL A 137 6.13 5.04 -10.42
CA VAL A 137 5.85 5.02 -11.86
C VAL A 137 4.37 4.83 -12.09
N THR A 138 3.81 5.49 -13.11
CA THR A 138 2.44 5.30 -13.56
C THR A 138 2.46 4.86 -15.02
N PHE A 139 1.84 3.73 -15.30
CA PHE A 139 1.63 3.21 -16.65
C PHE A 139 0.21 3.53 -17.08
N THR A 140 0.04 4.09 -18.27
CA THR A 140 -1.28 4.22 -18.89
C THR A 140 -1.49 3.04 -19.85
N VAL A 141 -2.57 2.27 -19.64
CA VAL A 141 -2.95 1.11 -20.45
C VAL A 141 -4.44 1.20 -20.73
N SER A 142 -4.85 1.25 -22.00
CA SER A 142 -6.27 1.28 -22.40
C SER A 142 -7.13 2.32 -21.65
N ASN A 143 -6.64 3.56 -21.52
CA ASN A 143 -7.23 4.66 -20.72
C ASN A 143 -7.29 4.44 -19.20
N GLU A 144 -6.74 3.35 -18.66
CA GLU A 144 -6.55 3.19 -17.22
C GLU A 144 -5.12 3.60 -16.81
N SER A 145 -5.01 4.31 -15.69
CA SER A 145 -3.72 4.64 -15.07
C SER A 145 -3.40 3.68 -13.93
N VAL A 146 -2.24 3.04 -14.01
CA VAL A 146 -1.78 2.04 -13.03
C VAL A 146 -0.48 2.54 -12.40
N SER A 147 -0.56 2.96 -11.14
CA SER A 147 0.60 3.41 -10.38
C SER A 147 1.25 2.28 -9.59
N ILE A 148 2.54 2.09 -9.80
CA ILE A 148 3.37 1.14 -9.07
C ILE A 148 4.43 1.93 -8.31
N ASN A 149 4.59 1.57 -7.04
CA ASN A 149 5.59 2.15 -6.16
C ASN A 149 6.33 1.02 -5.45
N GLY A 150 7.60 1.24 -5.16
CA GLY A 150 8.42 0.26 -4.48
C GLY A 150 9.80 0.84 -4.17
N ARG A 151 10.54 0.11 -3.35
CA ARG A 151 11.95 0.36 -3.05
C ARG A 151 12.69 -0.97 -3.10
N GLY A 152 14.02 -0.90 -3.24
CA GLY A 152 14.87 -2.08 -3.19
C GLY A 152 15.00 -2.83 -4.52
N LYS A 153 15.57 -4.04 -4.42
CA LYS A 153 16.02 -4.84 -5.56
C LYS A 153 14.85 -5.27 -6.45
N GLU A 154 13.76 -5.73 -5.86
CA GLU A 154 12.58 -6.23 -6.58
C GLU A 154 11.92 -5.13 -7.41
N TYR A 155 11.89 -3.91 -6.89
CA TYR A 155 11.41 -2.76 -7.65
C TYR A 155 12.35 -2.41 -8.81
N GLY A 156 13.66 -2.46 -8.59
CA GLY A 156 14.65 -2.31 -9.65
C GLY A 156 14.48 -3.34 -10.78
N GLU A 157 14.30 -4.61 -10.44
CA GLU A 157 14.06 -5.70 -11.40
C GLU A 157 12.74 -5.52 -12.17
N PHE A 158 11.69 -5.03 -11.50
CA PHE A 158 10.42 -4.69 -12.15
C PHE A 158 10.62 -3.59 -13.19
N ILE A 159 11.30 -2.49 -12.83
CA ILE A 159 11.57 -1.37 -13.73
C ILE A 159 12.51 -1.78 -14.88
N ARG A 160 13.50 -2.64 -14.61
CA ARG A 160 14.37 -3.22 -15.64
C ARG A 160 13.56 -4.02 -16.66
N THR A 161 12.70 -4.92 -16.17
CA THR A 161 11.80 -5.72 -17.03
C THR A 161 10.87 -4.82 -17.84
N ALA A 162 10.28 -3.81 -17.21
CA ALA A 162 9.42 -2.84 -17.89
C ALA A 162 10.16 -2.12 -19.02
N ARG A 163 11.41 -1.70 -18.79
CA ARG A 163 12.24 -1.05 -19.81
C ARG A 163 12.58 -1.97 -21.00
N GLU A 164 12.80 -3.26 -20.73
CA GLU A 164 13.09 -4.25 -21.78
C GLU A 164 11.86 -4.65 -22.60
N LYS A 165 10.66 -4.58 -22.02
CA LYS A 165 9.43 -5.11 -22.61
C LYS A 165 8.49 -4.04 -23.19
N ILE A 166 8.53 -2.82 -22.67
CA ILE A 166 7.72 -1.70 -23.18
C ILE A 166 8.40 -1.12 -24.43
N PRO A 167 7.65 -0.78 -25.50
CA PRO A 167 8.21 -0.14 -26.69
C PRO A 167 9.02 1.12 -26.33
N ALA A 168 10.24 1.22 -26.89
CA ALA A 168 11.18 2.29 -26.54
C ALA A 168 10.61 3.71 -26.78
N THR A 169 9.72 3.84 -27.77
CA THR A 169 9.03 5.09 -28.14
C THR A 169 8.12 5.63 -27.04
N VAL A 170 7.67 4.79 -26.09
CA VAL A 170 6.65 5.14 -25.10
C VAL A 170 7.25 5.62 -23.77
N GLY A 171 8.43 5.12 -23.39
CA GLY A 171 8.91 5.34 -22.02
C GLY A 171 10.37 5.04 -21.74
N SER A 172 11.22 4.81 -22.76
CA SER A 172 12.64 4.46 -22.55
C SER A 172 13.38 5.48 -21.69
N ASP A 173 13.21 6.78 -21.96
CA ASP A 173 13.90 7.85 -21.21
C ASP A 173 13.38 8.03 -19.79
N VAL A 174 12.07 7.85 -19.60
CA VAL A 174 11.41 7.99 -18.30
C VAL A 174 11.82 6.81 -17.39
N LEU A 175 11.73 5.58 -17.90
CA LEU A 175 12.13 4.38 -17.18
C LEU A 175 13.64 4.33 -16.93
N GLY A 176 14.46 4.78 -17.88
CA GLY A 176 15.91 4.89 -17.71
C GLY A 176 16.30 5.83 -16.57
N ARG A 177 15.71 7.04 -16.53
CA ARG A 177 15.92 7.99 -15.43
C ARG A 177 15.47 7.44 -14.08
N LEU A 178 14.32 6.75 -14.04
CA LEU A 178 13.84 6.11 -12.82
C LEU A 178 14.77 4.97 -12.37
N TYR A 179 15.19 4.10 -13.28
CA TYR A 179 16.10 2.99 -12.99
C TYR A 179 17.43 3.47 -12.39
N ASN A 180 17.99 4.56 -12.92
CA ASN A 180 19.20 5.16 -12.40
C ASN A 180 19.00 5.71 -10.97
N ARG A 181 17.85 6.32 -10.67
CA ARG A 181 17.52 6.79 -9.30
C ARG A 181 17.40 5.63 -8.30
N ILE A 182 16.93 4.46 -8.74
CA ILE A 182 16.78 3.27 -7.89
C ILE A 182 18.15 2.60 -7.64
N THR A 183 18.99 2.49 -8.67
CA THR A 183 20.25 1.73 -8.63
C THR A 183 21.47 2.55 -8.20
N LYS A 184 21.41 3.89 -8.34
CA LYS A 184 22.45 4.82 -7.87
C LYS A 184 21.86 5.81 -6.86
N PRO A 185 21.52 5.37 -5.64
CA PRO A 185 20.92 6.24 -4.63
C PRO A 185 21.83 7.41 -4.17
N GLY A 186 23.11 7.41 -4.54
CA GLY A 186 24.09 8.43 -4.15
C GLY A 186 24.12 9.74 -4.97
N ILE A 187 23.19 9.95 -5.92
CA ILE A 187 23.10 11.23 -6.70
C ILE A 187 21.94 12.10 -6.19
N ILE A 188 21.70 12.08 -4.88
CA ILE A 188 21.10 13.21 -4.18
C ILE A 188 22.14 13.60 -3.14
N LYS A 189 23.10 14.44 -3.55
CA LYS A 189 23.79 15.29 -2.57
C LYS A 189 22.73 16.24 -2.04
N LEU A 190 22.34 16.06 -0.78
CA LEU A 190 21.75 17.14 0.01
C LEU A 190 22.71 18.33 0.01
#